data_AF-A0A1Z5S976-F1
#
_entry.id   AF-A0A1Z5S976-F1
#
_cell.length_a   1.000
_cell.length_b   1.000
_cell.length_c   1.000
_cell.angle_alpha   90.00
_cell.angle_beta   90.00
_cell.angle_gamma   90.00
#
_symmetry.space_group_name_H-M   'P 1'
#
loop_
_entity.id
_entity.type
_entity.pdbx_description
1 polymer ?
#
loop_
_entity_poly.entity_id
_entity_poly.type
_entity_poly.pdbx_seq_one_letter_code
_entity_poly.pdbx_strand_id
1 'polypeptide(L)'
;MGFSCARDGDFSFLLCEEDDVVGDIFGCNGEEEELPVLGMDMAFAALPSQSDEVVASLMEKEKEQLHSVATGDYLQRLLSAGGLESSCRIAAIDWIKKATDYHYFGPLSAYLAVNYLDRYLSTNQIPADQPWMPQLLSIACLTIAAKMEETVVPRRLDFHDQNQEDSNQKYTFELVTIQRMEIHVLGSLNWRMQAVTPFSYINYFVDKFTEGKPLSCGFISRCTEIILGTLEATKFLQFRPSEIAAAVVLSAAAESYVIVFSSALLAANIPVSKENVKRCHEALQEVGLVKKTDYSVMSPSRVLDASCFSFKTDDKPIAGSSQGNNNNNNYNQAYAPPNKRTRLDI
;
A
#
# COMPACT_ATOMS: atom_id res chain seq x y z
N MET A 1 -1.95 7.22 -62.28
CA MET A 1 -0.53 7.45 -62.58
C MET A 1 0.14 7.77 -61.25
N GLY A 2 0.72 6.86 -60.48
CA GLY A 2 1.58 5.75 -60.86
C GLY A 2 3.01 6.17 -60.58
N PHE A 3 3.55 5.82 -59.41
CA PHE A 3 4.97 5.51 -59.21
C PHE A 3 5.09 4.45 -58.12
N SER A 4 5.76 3.37 -58.52
CA SER A 4 6.05 2.13 -57.82
C SER A 4 7.42 2.23 -57.16
N CYS A 5 7.60 1.59 -56.00
CA CYS A 5 8.59 0.51 -55.89
C CYS A 5 8.38 -0.33 -54.63
N ALA A 6 8.40 -1.64 -54.86
CA ALA A 6 8.32 -2.73 -53.93
C ALA A 6 9.54 -2.81 -52.99
N ARG A 7 9.32 -3.46 -51.85
CA ARG A 7 10.26 -4.47 -51.36
C ARG A 7 9.51 -5.50 -50.52
N ASP A 8 9.39 -6.68 -51.10
CA ASP A 8 9.04 -7.92 -50.42
C ASP A 8 10.10 -8.24 -49.34
N GLY A 9 9.61 -8.79 -48.25
CA GLY A 9 10.39 -9.35 -47.17
C GLY A 9 9.49 -10.30 -46.40
N ASP A 10 9.41 -11.53 -46.91
CA ASP A 10 8.78 -12.69 -46.26
C ASP A 10 9.24 -12.81 -44.81
N PHE A 11 8.34 -12.56 -43.86
CA PHE A 11 8.49 -13.08 -42.51
C PHE A 11 7.76 -14.42 -42.45
N SER A 12 8.52 -15.49 -42.67
CA SER A 12 8.12 -16.86 -42.37
C SER A 12 7.74 -16.94 -40.89
N PHE A 13 6.44 -17.10 -40.64
CA PHE A 13 5.88 -17.38 -39.32
C PHE A 13 6.17 -18.86 -39.02
N LEU A 14 7.25 -19.13 -38.30
CA LEU A 14 7.52 -20.44 -37.71
C LEU A 14 6.54 -20.63 -36.54
N LEU A 15 5.35 -21.16 -36.85
CA LEU A 15 4.49 -21.81 -35.87
C LEU A 15 5.09 -23.20 -35.61
N CYS A 16 5.63 -23.42 -34.42
CA CYS A 16 5.86 -24.77 -33.93
C CYS A 16 4.50 -25.37 -33.59
N GLU A 17 4.03 -26.30 -34.42
CA GLU A 17 3.08 -27.33 -34.02
C GLU A 17 3.84 -28.31 -33.11
N GLU A 18 3.44 -28.41 -31.85
CA GLU A 18 3.88 -29.50 -30.98
C GLU A 18 2.85 -30.62 -31.08
N ASP A 19 3.27 -31.73 -31.67
CA ASP A 19 2.54 -33.00 -31.73
C ASP A 19 2.45 -33.62 -30.32
N ASP A 20 1.22 -33.90 -29.90
CA ASP A 20 0.90 -34.84 -28.83
C ASP A 20 1.37 -36.25 -29.23
N VAL A 21 2.28 -36.87 -28.46
CA VAL A 21 2.32 -38.30 -28.09
C VAL A 21 3.68 -38.60 -27.42
N VAL A 22 3.64 -38.96 -26.14
CA VAL A 22 4.34 -40.04 -25.40
C VAL A 22 4.07 -39.69 -23.92
N GLY A 23 3.48 -40.49 -23.05
CA GLY A 23 3.24 -41.93 -22.99
C GLY A 23 3.11 -42.24 -21.50
N ASP A 24 1.99 -42.86 -21.12
CA ASP A 24 1.70 -43.34 -19.77
C ASP A 24 2.87 -44.11 -19.15
N ILE A 25 3.50 -43.54 -18.12
CA ILE A 25 4.35 -44.29 -17.20
C ILE A 25 4.12 -43.72 -15.79
N PHE A 26 3.51 -44.57 -14.95
CA PHE A 26 3.19 -44.45 -13.51
C PHE A 26 1.79 -43.95 -13.10
N GLY A 27 0.81 -44.85 -13.26
CA GLY A 27 0.14 -45.52 -12.14
C GLY A 27 -0.56 -44.65 -11.07
N CYS A 28 -1.84 -44.37 -11.29
CA CYS A 28 -2.76 -43.89 -10.26
C CYS A 28 -2.97 -44.94 -9.16
N ASN A 29 -2.58 -44.62 -7.93
CA ASN A 29 -3.28 -45.09 -6.73
C ASN A 29 -3.82 -43.84 -6.04
N GLY A 30 -5.15 -43.79 -5.93
CA GLY A 30 -5.85 -42.70 -5.27
C GLY A 30 -5.79 -42.83 -3.77
N GLU A 31 -5.35 -41.76 -3.11
CA GLU A 31 -5.82 -41.32 -1.80
C GLU A 31 -5.99 -39.80 -1.90
N GLU A 32 -7.15 -39.30 -1.51
CA GLU A 32 -7.47 -37.88 -1.44
C GLU A 32 -6.60 -37.24 -0.35
N GLU A 33 -5.41 -36.76 -0.70
CA GLU A 33 -4.66 -35.84 0.15
C GLU A 33 -5.21 -34.43 -0.07
N GLU A 34 -5.84 -33.88 0.97
CA GLU A 34 -6.13 -32.45 1.08
C GLU A 34 -4.84 -31.66 0.79
N LEU A 35 -4.84 -30.91 -0.31
CA LEU A 35 -3.80 -29.94 -0.61
C LEU A 35 -3.66 -29.01 0.60
N PRO A 36 -2.49 -28.91 1.22
CA PRO A 36 -2.32 -27.96 2.31
C PRO A 36 -2.50 -26.57 1.73
N VAL A 37 -3.45 -25.82 2.31
CA VAL A 37 -3.54 -24.37 2.15
C VAL A 37 -2.13 -23.83 2.40
N LEU A 38 -1.48 -23.33 1.35
CA LEU A 38 -0.21 -22.63 1.44
C LEU A 38 -0.48 -21.32 2.18
N GLY A 39 -0.58 -21.45 3.50
CA GLY A 39 -0.57 -20.34 4.43
C GLY A 39 0.67 -19.51 4.14
N MET A 40 0.45 -18.20 4.15
CA MET A 40 1.37 -17.10 3.91
C MET A 40 2.51 -17.02 4.97
N ASP A 41 2.92 -18.16 5.51
CA ASP A 41 4.00 -18.35 6.48
C ASP A 41 5.16 -19.06 5.80
N MET A 42 5.66 -18.48 4.71
CA MET A 42 7.09 -18.63 4.45
C MET A 42 7.78 -17.69 5.43
N ALA A 43 7.96 -18.18 6.67
CA ALA A 43 8.97 -17.66 7.57
C ALA A 43 10.23 -17.53 6.71
N PHE A 44 10.59 -16.29 6.41
CA PHE A 44 11.72 -15.95 5.59
C PHE A 44 12.94 -16.58 6.26
N ALA A 45 13.31 -17.78 5.80
CA ALA A 45 14.60 -18.37 6.08
C ALA A 45 15.58 -17.28 5.65
N ALA A 46 16.19 -16.63 6.63
CA ALA A 46 16.97 -15.41 6.49
C ALA A 46 17.79 -15.49 5.20
N LEU A 47 17.35 -14.79 4.13
CA LEU A 47 18.21 -14.62 2.97
C LEU A 47 19.51 -14.02 3.51
N PRO A 48 20.67 -14.50 3.04
CA PRO A 48 21.95 -13.98 3.49
C PRO A 48 21.94 -12.45 3.44
N SER A 49 22.44 -11.82 4.50
CA SER A 49 22.60 -10.37 4.53
C SER A 49 23.28 -9.93 3.23
N GLN A 50 22.61 -9.08 2.46
CA GLN A 50 23.15 -8.67 1.17
C GLN A 50 24.41 -7.86 1.41
N SER A 51 25.49 -8.22 0.69
CA SER A 51 26.73 -7.45 0.76
C SER A 51 26.49 -6.01 0.28
N ASP A 52 27.25 -5.07 0.84
CA ASP A 52 27.18 -3.66 0.47
C ASP A 52 27.42 -3.45 -1.05
N GLU A 53 28.19 -4.33 -1.71
CA GLU A 53 28.44 -4.30 -3.16
C GLU A 53 27.18 -4.64 -3.99
N VAL A 54 26.44 -5.68 -3.60
CA VAL A 54 25.18 -6.05 -4.27
C VAL A 54 24.17 -4.91 -4.12
N VAL A 55 24.06 -4.34 -2.92
CA VAL A 55 23.16 -3.21 -2.65
C VAL A 55 23.53 -1.99 -3.47
N ALA A 56 24.82 -1.68 -3.61
CA ALA A 56 25.28 -0.59 -4.47
C ALA A 56 24.89 -0.81 -5.94
N SER A 57 25.02 -2.05 -6.45
CA SER A 57 24.60 -2.36 -7.82
C SER A 57 23.08 -2.20 -8.04
N LEU A 58 22.27 -2.56 -7.04
CA LEU A 58 20.82 -2.34 -7.07
C LEU A 58 20.47 -0.85 -7.05
N MET A 59 21.22 -0.03 -6.29
CA MET A 59 21.00 1.42 -6.21
C MET A 59 21.38 2.16 -7.49
N GLU A 60 22.37 1.68 -8.25
CA GLU A 60 22.62 2.22 -9.59
C GLU A 60 21.48 1.83 -10.55
N LYS A 61 21.04 0.57 -10.51
CA LYS A 61 19.93 0.09 -11.36
C LYS A 61 18.61 0.81 -11.06
N GLU A 62 18.29 1.09 -9.79
CA GLU A 62 17.06 1.79 -9.42
C GLU A 62 17.06 3.23 -9.94
N LYS A 63 18.22 3.90 -9.99
CA LYS A 63 18.37 5.26 -10.51
C LYS A 63 18.06 5.34 -12.00
N GLU A 64 18.53 4.36 -12.77
CA GLU A 64 18.20 4.25 -14.19
C GLU A 64 16.71 4.02 -14.44
N GLN A 65 16.06 3.20 -13.60
CA GLN A 65 14.65 2.84 -13.74
C GLN A 65 13.70 3.95 -13.27
N LEU A 66 14.11 4.76 -12.31
CA LEU A 66 13.28 5.80 -11.70
C LEU A 66 13.31 7.11 -12.49
N HIS A 67 14.35 7.37 -13.28
CA HIS A 67 14.59 8.67 -13.91
C HIS A 67 13.35 9.22 -14.67
N SER A 68 12.63 8.38 -15.43
CA SER A 68 11.45 8.84 -16.18
C SER A 68 10.19 9.03 -15.32
N VAL A 69 10.09 8.36 -14.17
CA VAL A 69 8.90 8.36 -13.31
C VAL A 69 9.00 9.43 -12.21
N ALA A 70 10.18 9.62 -11.63
CA ALA A 70 10.39 10.58 -10.54
C ALA A 70 10.71 12.00 -11.01
N THR A 71 10.90 12.22 -12.31
CA THR A 71 11.26 13.53 -12.85
C THR A 71 10.50 13.84 -14.14
N GLY A 72 10.22 15.13 -14.37
CA GLY A 72 9.65 15.61 -15.62
C GLY A 72 8.13 15.69 -15.66
N ASP A 73 7.60 15.62 -16.87
CA ASP A 73 6.21 15.98 -17.18
C ASP A 73 5.19 15.04 -16.53
N TYR A 74 5.52 13.76 -16.31
CA TYR A 74 4.59 12.79 -15.74
C TYR A 74 4.13 13.18 -14.33
N LEU A 75 5.07 13.45 -13.41
CA LEU A 75 4.70 13.91 -12.06
C LEU A 75 3.93 15.23 -12.11
N GLN A 76 4.31 16.15 -12.99
CA GLN A 76 3.59 17.42 -13.13
C GLN A 76 2.15 17.19 -13.62
N ARG A 77 1.93 16.28 -14.57
CA ARG A 77 0.60 15.90 -15.07
C ARG A 77 -0.24 15.22 -13.98
N LEU A 78 0.37 14.35 -13.16
CA LEU A 78 -0.31 13.72 -12.01
C LEU A 78 -0.70 14.72 -10.92
N LEU A 79 0.14 15.74 -10.67
CA LEU A 79 -0.09 16.77 -9.65
C LEU A 79 -0.98 17.92 -10.13
N SER A 80 -1.23 18.03 -11.44
CA SER A 80 -2.09 19.06 -12.01
C SER A 80 -3.54 18.87 -11.56
N ALA A 81 -4.15 19.93 -11.01
CA ALA A 81 -5.50 19.88 -10.48
C ALA A 81 -6.51 19.47 -11.57
N GLY A 82 -7.34 18.45 -11.29
CA GLY A 82 -8.33 17.92 -12.24
C GLY A 82 -7.76 17.01 -13.33
N GLY A 83 -6.50 16.56 -13.20
CA GLY A 83 -5.81 15.75 -14.20
C GLY A 83 -6.41 14.36 -14.42
N LEU A 84 -6.88 14.10 -15.64
CA LEU A 84 -7.32 12.80 -16.12
C LEU A 84 -6.31 11.67 -15.81
N GLU A 85 -5.01 11.94 -15.90
CA GLU A 85 -3.98 10.95 -15.61
C GLU A 85 -3.99 10.48 -14.15
N SER A 86 -4.30 11.37 -13.21
CA SER A 86 -4.39 11.03 -11.78
C SER A 86 -5.58 10.11 -11.51
N SER A 87 -6.76 10.41 -12.09
CA SER A 87 -7.93 9.54 -11.96
C SER A 87 -7.75 8.20 -12.67
N CYS A 88 -7.12 8.19 -13.86
CA CYS A 88 -6.75 6.96 -14.56
C CYS A 88 -5.81 6.09 -13.72
N ARG A 89 -4.77 6.70 -13.12
CA ARG A 89 -3.81 5.99 -12.24
C ARG A 89 -4.52 5.38 -11.03
N ILE A 90 -5.38 6.13 -10.35
CA ILE A 90 -6.12 5.65 -9.18
C ILE A 90 -7.03 4.47 -9.56
N ALA A 91 -7.79 4.60 -10.65
CA ALA A 91 -8.66 3.53 -11.13
C ALA A 91 -7.87 2.27 -11.52
N ALA A 92 -6.71 2.43 -12.14
CA ALA A 92 -5.83 1.34 -12.51
C ALA A 92 -5.27 0.60 -11.28
N ILE A 93 -4.82 1.34 -10.26
CA ILE A 93 -4.29 0.75 -9.03
C ILE A 93 -5.39 0.01 -8.25
N ASP A 94 -6.59 0.57 -8.15
CA ASP A 94 -7.74 -0.11 -7.52
C ASP A 94 -8.07 -1.43 -8.23
N TRP A 95 -8.06 -1.42 -9.57
CA TRP A 95 -8.27 -2.64 -10.35
C TRP A 95 -7.16 -3.68 -10.09
N ILE A 96 -5.88 -3.26 -10.12
CA ILE A 96 -4.73 -4.14 -9.87
C ILE A 96 -4.84 -4.80 -8.49
N LYS A 97 -5.18 -4.03 -7.45
CA LYS A 97 -5.34 -4.56 -6.09
C LYS A 97 -6.40 -5.65 -6.03
N LYS A 98 -7.61 -5.35 -6.50
CA LYS A 98 -8.73 -6.31 -6.51
C LYS A 98 -8.39 -7.59 -7.28
N ALA A 99 -7.77 -7.45 -8.45
CA ALA A 99 -7.39 -8.59 -9.27
C ALA A 99 -6.24 -9.41 -8.64
N THR A 100 -5.28 -8.75 -7.99
CA THR A 100 -4.21 -9.43 -7.23
C THR A 100 -4.82 -10.26 -6.10
N ASP A 101 -5.74 -9.68 -5.33
CA ASP A 101 -6.41 -10.35 -4.21
C ASP A 101 -7.25 -11.54 -4.71
N TYR A 102 -7.97 -11.38 -5.82
CA TYR A 102 -8.78 -12.44 -6.42
C TYR A 102 -7.97 -13.63 -6.91
N HIS A 103 -6.79 -13.37 -7.49
CA HIS A 103 -5.90 -14.41 -8.00
C HIS A 103 -4.90 -14.92 -6.96
N TYR A 104 -4.95 -14.40 -5.72
CA TYR A 104 -4.01 -14.73 -4.64
C TYR A 104 -2.54 -14.50 -5.03
N PHE A 105 -2.27 -13.49 -5.84
CA PHE A 105 -0.91 -13.12 -6.21
C PHE A 105 -0.17 -12.47 -5.04
N GLY A 106 1.14 -12.65 -5.03
CA GLY A 106 2.02 -12.09 -4.03
C GLY A 106 2.09 -10.55 -4.07
N PRO A 107 2.52 -9.91 -2.97
CA PRO A 107 2.63 -8.45 -2.88
C PRO A 107 3.62 -7.86 -3.89
N LEU A 108 4.65 -8.62 -4.26
CA LEU A 108 5.64 -8.18 -5.24
C LEU A 108 5.01 -8.06 -6.64
N SER A 109 4.09 -8.95 -7.02
CA SER A 109 3.35 -8.88 -8.29
C SER A 109 2.51 -7.61 -8.39
N ALA A 110 1.78 -7.26 -7.33
CA ALA A 110 1.02 -6.00 -7.28
C ALA A 110 1.95 -4.77 -7.42
N TYR A 111 3.08 -4.77 -6.72
CA TYR A 111 4.05 -3.68 -6.79
C TYR A 111 4.65 -3.55 -8.19
N LEU A 112 5.04 -4.67 -8.81
CA LEU A 112 5.58 -4.69 -10.17
C LEU A 112 4.54 -4.21 -11.20
N ALA A 113 3.28 -4.62 -11.06
CA ALA A 113 2.22 -4.16 -11.94
C ALA A 113 2.06 -2.63 -11.91
N VAL A 114 2.05 -2.03 -10.72
CA VAL A 114 2.00 -0.56 -10.57
C VAL A 114 3.29 0.10 -11.06
N ASN A 115 4.46 -0.51 -10.83
CA ASN A 115 5.72 -0.01 -11.39
C ASN A 115 5.68 0.05 -12.93
N TYR A 116 5.15 -0.99 -13.57
CA TYR A 116 5.03 -1.03 -15.03
C TYR A 116 4.02 0.00 -15.54
N LEU A 117 2.88 0.13 -14.85
CA LEU A 117 1.88 1.15 -15.12
C LEU A 117 2.49 2.56 -15.10
N ASP A 118 3.15 2.94 -14.00
CA ASP A 118 3.73 4.28 -13.85
C ASP A 118 4.84 4.55 -14.88
N ARG A 119 5.68 3.56 -15.18
CA ARG A 119 6.70 3.67 -16.24
C ARG A 119 6.08 3.83 -17.63
N TYR A 120 5.01 3.09 -17.93
CA TYR A 120 4.30 3.22 -19.19
C TYR A 120 3.69 4.61 -19.34
N LEU A 121 2.99 5.10 -18.30
CA LEU A 121 2.36 6.42 -18.29
C LEU A 121 3.37 7.58 -18.28
N SER A 122 4.61 7.32 -17.83
CA SER A 122 5.66 8.33 -17.91
C SER A 122 6.05 8.69 -19.36
N THR A 123 5.86 7.75 -20.30
CA THR A 123 6.24 7.91 -21.71
C THR A 123 5.05 7.98 -22.66
N ASN A 124 3.88 7.49 -22.24
CA ASN A 124 2.66 7.45 -23.04
C ASN A 124 1.51 8.17 -22.32
N GLN A 125 0.73 8.93 -23.06
CA GLN A 125 -0.48 9.58 -22.53
C GLN A 125 -1.71 8.74 -22.87
N ILE A 126 -2.66 8.67 -21.93
CA ILE A 126 -3.96 8.04 -22.18
C ILE A 126 -4.87 9.06 -22.88
N PRO A 127 -5.41 8.75 -24.07
CA PRO A 127 -6.38 9.60 -24.72
C PRO A 127 -7.67 9.73 -23.89
N ALA A 128 -8.19 10.96 -23.76
CA ALA A 128 -9.38 11.24 -22.95
C ALA A 128 -10.67 10.56 -23.43
N ASP A 129 -10.71 10.19 -24.71
CA ASP A 129 -11.80 9.48 -25.36
C ASP A 129 -11.76 7.95 -25.15
N GLN A 130 -10.76 7.44 -24.42
CA GLN A 130 -10.56 6.00 -24.19
C GLN A 130 -10.67 5.62 -22.70
N PRO A 131 -11.88 5.68 -22.10
CA PRO A 131 -12.08 5.36 -20.68
C PRO A 131 -11.82 3.89 -20.33
N TRP A 132 -11.72 3.01 -21.33
CA TRP A 132 -11.38 1.58 -21.19
C TRP A 132 -9.87 1.32 -21.07
N MET A 133 -9.04 2.28 -21.50
CA MET A 133 -7.59 2.09 -21.57
C MET A 133 -6.93 1.87 -20.20
N PRO A 134 -7.31 2.57 -19.10
CA PRO A 134 -6.73 2.29 -17.78
C PRO A 134 -6.95 0.85 -17.33
N GLN A 135 -8.13 0.28 -17.57
CA GLN A 135 -8.44 -1.11 -17.21
C GLN A 135 -7.61 -2.09 -18.06
N LEU A 136 -7.56 -1.89 -19.38
CA LEU A 136 -6.75 -2.75 -20.27
C LEU A 136 -5.26 -2.70 -19.92
N LEU A 137 -4.74 -1.51 -19.64
CA LEU A 137 -3.35 -1.31 -19.23
C LEU A 137 -3.08 -2.01 -17.88
N SER A 138 -4.01 -1.93 -16.94
CA SER A 138 -3.92 -2.62 -15.65
C SER A 138 -3.86 -4.14 -15.81
N ILE A 139 -4.73 -4.72 -16.63
CA ILE A 139 -4.75 -6.15 -16.95
C ILE A 139 -3.39 -6.57 -17.55
N ALA A 140 -2.90 -5.82 -18.53
CA ALA A 140 -1.62 -6.11 -19.19
C ALA A 140 -0.43 -6.03 -18.21
N CYS A 141 -0.34 -4.96 -17.41
CA CYS A 141 0.70 -4.79 -16.41
C CYS A 141 0.68 -5.90 -15.36
N LEU A 142 -0.50 -6.28 -14.86
CA LEU A 142 -0.64 -7.36 -13.89
C LEU A 142 -0.30 -8.72 -14.50
N THR A 143 -0.71 -8.98 -15.74
CA THR A 143 -0.38 -10.25 -16.42
C THR A 143 1.12 -10.38 -16.64
N ILE A 144 1.80 -9.29 -17.02
CA ILE A 144 3.27 -9.30 -17.12
C ILE A 144 3.90 -9.49 -15.75
N ALA A 145 3.43 -8.79 -14.71
CA ALA A 145 3.96 -8.94 -13.35
C ALA A 145 3.82 -10.38 -12.84
N ALA A 146 2.65 -10.99 -13.04
CA ALA A 146 2.40 -12.38 -12.69
C ALA A 146 3.37 -13.32 -13.43
N LYS A 147 3.60 -13.12 -14.73
CA LYS A 147 4.60 -13.89 -15.51
C LYS A 147 6.04 -13.71 -15.04
N MET A 148 6.35 -12.61 -14.38
CA MET A 148 7.71 -12.32 -13.88
C MET A 148 7.97 -12.88 -12.48
N GLU A 149 6.93 -13.03 -11.66
CA GLU A 149 7.08 -13.30 -10.23
C GLU A 149 6.34 -14.56 -9.75
N GLU A 150 5.19 -14.87 -10.33
CA GLU A 150 4.35 -15.99 -9.86
C GLU A 150 4.80 -17.32 -10.45
N THR A 151 4.74 -18.37 -9.64
CA THR A 151 5.07 -19.74 -10.07
C THR A 151 3.99 -20.31 -11.00
N VAL A 152 2.74 -19.92 -10.79
CA VAL A 152 1.59 -20.36 -11.57
C VAL A 152 0.80 -19.14 -11.99
N VAL A 153 0.74 -18.91 -13.29
CA VAL A 153 -0.05 -17.83 -13.88
C VAL A 153 -1.27 -18.45 -14.57
N PRO A 154 -2.50 -18.07 -14.19
CA PRO A 154 -3.69 -18.47 -14.91
C PRO A 154 -3.60 -18.12 -16.39
N ARG A 155 -4.07 -19.00 -17.28
CA ARG A 155 -4.07 -18.77 -18.74
C ARG A 155 -4.80 -17.49 -19.15
N ARG A 156 -5.77 -17.05 -18.33
CA ARG A 156 -6.48 -15.79 -18.45
C ARG A 156 -6.65 -15.20 -17.06
N LEU A 157 -6.27 -13.94 -16.88
CA LEU A 157 -6.66 -13.14 -15.73
C LEU A 157 -8.07 -12.57 -15.99
N ASP A 158 -9.04 -13.46 -16.17
CA ASP A 158 -10.44 -13.07 -16.30
C ASP A 158 -10.99 -12.85 -14.88
N PHE A 159 -11.06 -11.58 -14.48
CA PHE A 159 -11.68 -11.18 -13.21
C PHE A 159 -13.17 -10.93 -13.44
N HIS A 160 -14.02 -11.96 -13.35
CA HIS A 160 -15.47 -11.75 -13.29
C HIS A 160 -15.92 -11.94 -11.85
N ASP A 161 -15.95 -10.86 -11.08
CA ASP A 161 -16.47 -10.93 -9.73
C ASP A 161 -17.97 -11.27 -9.78
N GLN A 162 -18.32 -12.54 -9.49
CA GLN A 162 -19.70 -13.01 -9.56
C GLN A 162 -20.55 -12.58 -8.36
N ASN A 163 -19.94 -11.97 -7.33
CA ASN A 163 -20.57 -11.71 -6.05
C ASN A 163 -20.82 -10.22 -5.73
N GLN A 164 -20.75 -9.30 -6.70
CA GLN A 164 -21.03 -7.90 -6.40
C GLN A 164 -21.62 -7.13 -7.59
N GLU A 165 -22.72 -6.41 -7.31
CA GLU A 165 -23.28 -5.34 -8.16
C GLU A 165 -22.27 -4.18 -8.39
N ASP A 166 -21.11 -4.23 -7.71
CA ASP A 166 -19.99 -3.27 -7.76
C ASP A 166 -18.73 -3.80 -8.49
N SER A 167 -18.85 -4.82 -9.36
CA SER A 167 -17.69 -5.29 -10.11
C SER A 167 -17.14 -4.17 -11.00
N ASN A 168 -15.92 -3.68 -10.69
CA ASN A 168 -15.24 -2.62 -11.45
C ASN A 168 -14.78 -3.10 -12.86
N GLN A 169 -15.18 -4.30 -13.32
CA GLN A 169 -15.11 -4.72 -14.73
C GLN A 169 -16.09 -3.87 -15.53
N LYS A 170 -15.70 -2.64 -15.87
CA LYS A 170 -16.51 -1.83 -16.78
C LYS A 170 -16.40 -2.33 -18.22
N TYR A 171 -15.28 -2.96 -18.56
CA TYR A 171 -14.97 -3.43 -19.90
C TYR A 171 -14.44 -4.87 -19.89
N THR A 172 -14.79 -5.63 -20.91
CA THR A 172 -14.28 -6.99 -21.17
C THR A 172 -13.41 -6.94 -22.42
N PHE A 173 -12.28 -7.65 -22.40
CA PHE A 173 -11.33 -7.66 -23.52
C PHE A 173 -11.04 -9.10 -23.95
N GLU A 174 -10.91 -9.30 -25.26
CA GLU A 174 -10.41 -10.56 -25.80
C GLU A 174 -8.94 -10.76 -25.44
N LEU A 175 -8.52 -12.02 -25.30
CA LEU A 175 -7.14 -12.38 -24.98
C LEU A 175 -6.12 -11.76 -25.95
N VAL A 176 -6.45 -11.72 -27.24
CA VAL A 176 -5.57 -11.13 -28.28
C VAL A 176 -5.36 -9.63 -28.04
N THR A 177 -6.39 -8.92 -27.56
CA THR A 177 -6.29 -7.49 -27.20
C THR A 177 -5.40 -7.28 -25.98
N ILE A 178 -5.54 -8.12 -24.97
CA ILE A 178 -4.68 -8.10 -23.78
C ILE A 178 -3.22 -8.37 -24.18
N GLN A 179 -2.97 -9.42 -24.98
CA GLN A 179 -1.63 -9.76 -25.47
C GLN A 179 -0.99 -8.62 -26.28
N ARG A 180 -1.76 -7.94 -27.13
CA ARG A 180 -1.27 -6.76 -27.85
C ARG A 180 -0.86 -5.67 -26.88
N MET A 181 -1.67 -5.40 -25.86
CA MET A 181 -1.34 -4.41 -24.84
C MET A 181 -0.09 -4.82 -24.05
N GLU A 182 0.08 -6.10 -23.71
CA GLU A 182 1.30 -6.60 -23.06
C GLU A 182 2.55 -6.28 -23.90
N ILE A 183 2.51 -6.57 -25.20
CA ILE A 183 3.62 -6.27 -26.11
C ILE A 183 3.91 -4.77 -26.19
N HIS A 184 2.87 -3.92 -26.16
CA HIS A 184 3.04 -2.47 -26.11
C HIS A 184 3.72 -2.03 -24.80
N VAL A 185 3.32 -2.57 -23.66
CA VAL A 185 3.95 -2.28 -22.36
C VAL A 185 5.41 -2.74 -22.36
N LEU A 186 5.67 -3.98 -22.77
CA LEU A 186 7.02 -4.54 -22.87
C LEU A 186 7.91 -3.69 -23.78
N GLY A 187 7.42 -3.30 -24.96
CA GLY A 187 8.12 -2.44 -25.90
C GLY A 187 8.42 -1.05 -25.30
N SER A 188 7.43 -0.41 -24.69
CA SER A 188 7.59 0.91 -24.05
C SER A 188 8.60 0.89 -22.91
N LEU A 189 8.73 -0.23 -22.20
CA LEU A 189 9.67 -0.41 -21.10
C LEU A 189 11.02 -0.98 -21.55
N ASN A 190 11.24 -1.12 -22.86
CA ASN A 190 12.43 -1.75 -23.45
C ASN A 190 12.71 -3.15 -22.87
N TRP A 191 11.65 -3.90 -22.55
CA TRP A 191 11.69 -5.23 -21.93
C TRP A 191 12.41 -5.28 -20.57
N ARG A 192 12.68 -4.12 -19.95
CA ARG A 192 13.34 -4.03 -18.64
C ARG A 192 12.33 -4.29 -17.52
N MET A 193 11.86 -5.53 -17.40
CA MET A 193 10.81 -5.92 -16.45
C MET A 193 11.34 -6.22 -15.05
N GLN A 194 12.63 -6.54 -14.90
CA GLN A 194 13.24 -6.76 -13.59
C GLN A 194 13.46 -5.42 -12.86
N ALA A 195 12.39 -4.85 -12.31
CA ALA A 195 12.41 -3.61 -11.54
C ALA A 195 13.05 -3.82 -10.16
N VAL A 196 13.82 -2.83 -9.70
CA VAL A 196 14.31 -2.78 -8.32
C VAL A 196 13.18 -2.26 -7.44
N THR A 197 12.84 -3.01 -6.40
CA THR A 197 11.69 -2.71 -5.52
C THR A 197 12.14 -2.49 -4.07
N PRO A 198 11.35 -1.80 -3.24
CA PRO A 198 11.66 -1.63 -1.82
C PRO A 198 11.85 -2.97 -1.10
N PHE A 199 11.14 -4.02 -1.52
CA PHE A 199 11.27 -5.38 -1.01
C PHE A 199 12.72 -5.90 -1.10
N SER A 200 13.44 -5.53 -2.15
CA SER A 200 14.83 -5.95 -2.38
C SER A 200 15.79 -5.45 -1.31
N TYR A 201 15.42 -4.43 -0.52
CA TYR A 201 16.29 -3.83 0.48
C TYR A 201 15.86 -4.09 1.93
N ILE A 202 14.74 -4.79 2.16
CA ILE A 202 14.18 -4.96 3.52
C ILE A 202 15.23 -5.56 4.47
N ASN A 203 15.81 -6.71 4.11
CA ASN A 203 16.77 -7.41 4.98
C ASN A 203 18.03 -6.59 5.23
N TYR A 204 18.52 -5.92 4.18
CA TYR A 204 19.67 -5.04 4.30
C TYR A 204 19.43 -3.94 5.36
N PHE A 205 18.28 -3.27 5.31
CA PHE A 205 17.98 -2.22 6.28
C PHE A 205 17.59 -2.77 7.66
N VAL A 206 16.99 -3.95 7.73
CA VAL A 206 16.75 -4.65 9.01
C VAL A 206 18.08 -4.82 9.74
N ASP A 207 19.10 -5.33 9.06
CA ASP A 207 20.43 -5.55 9.65
C ASP A 207 21.05 -4.24 10.14
N LYS A 208 20.94 -3.16 9.36
CA LYS A 208 21.52 -1.85 9.70
C LYS A 208 20.79 -1.13 10.83
N PHE A 209 19.50 -1.37 11.05
CA PHE A 209 18.71 -0.65 12.07
C PHE A 209 18.44 -1.44 13.34
N THR A 210 18.40 -2.77 13.27
CA THR A 210 18.06 -3.61 14.42
C THR A 210 19.29 -4.17 15.12
N GLU A 211 20.47 -4.12 14.50
CA GLU A 211 21.72 -4.63 15.07
C GLU A 211 21.60 -6.09 15.56
N GLY A 212 20.81 -6.92 14.85
CA GLY A 212 20.58 -8.33 15.20
C GLY A 212 19.54 -8.55 16.30
N LYS A 213 18.76 -7.54 16.70
CA LYS A 213 17.62 -7.73 17.60
C LYS A 213 16.55 -8.62 16.95
N PRO A 214 15.91 -9.51 17.72
CA PRO A 214 14.89 -10.40 17.18
C PRO A 214 13.67 -9.61 16.70
N LEU A 215 13.26 -9.85 15.46
CA LEU A 215 12.07 -9.26 14.86
C LEU A 215 10.80 -9.94 15.39
N SER A 216 9.69 -9.20 15.43
CA SER A 216 8.37 -9.80 15.66
C SER A 216 7.93 -10.61 14.44
N CYS A 217 7.10 -11.64 14.64
CA CYS A 217 6.59 -12.49 13.56
C CYS A 217 5.90 -11.68 12.44
N GLY A 218 5.19 -10.60 12.81
CA GLY A 218 4.48 -9.72 11.86
C GLY A 218 5.32 -8.59 11.25
N PHE A 219 6.62 -8.49 11.54
CA PHE A 219 7.43 -7.34 11.10
C PHE A 219 7.48 -7.20 9.58
N ILE A 220 7.66 -8.31 8.86
CA ILE A 220 7.74 -8.31 7.40
C ILE A 220 6.37 -8.03 6.79
N SER A 221 5.29 -8.63 7.32
CA SER A 221 3.92 -8.30 6.91
C SER A 221 3.67 -6.80 7.02
N ARG A 222 4.05 -6.21 8.16
CA ARG A 222 3.90 -4.78 8.39
C ARG A 222 4.69 -3.94 7.39
N CYS A 223 5.93 -4.31 7.07
CA CYS A 223 6.71 -3.63 6.04
C CYS A 223 6.04 -3.73 4.66
N THR A 224 5.54 -4.92 4.31
CA THR A 224 4.82 -5.17 3.06
C THR A 224 3.56 -4.32 2.95
N GLU A 225 2.73 -4.27 3.99
CA GLU A 225 1.53 -3.43 4.05
C GLU A 225 1.86 -1.95 3.81
N ILE A 226 2.89 -1.43 4.48
CA ILE A 226 3.31 -0.04 4.31
C ILE A 226 3.79 0.19 2.86
N ILE A 227 4.63 -0.70 2.31
CA ILE A 227 5.13 -0.60 0.94
C ILE A 227 3.98 -0.58 -0.06
N LEU A 228 3.02 -1.51 0.05
CA LEU A 228 1.85 -1.54 -0.83
C LEU A 228 0.98 -0.29 -0.68
N GLY A 229 0.87 0.25 0.54
CA GLY A 229 0.21 1.52 0.81
C GLY A 229 0.83 2.72 0.09
N THR A 230 2.14 2.70 -0.18
CA THR A 230 2.81 3.80 -0.91
C THR A 230 2.37 3.92 -2.37
N LEU A 231 1.83 2.84 -2.96
CA LEU A 231 1.46 2.80 -4.38
C LEU A 231 0.36 3.82 -4.73
N GLU A 232 -0.59 4.04 -3.82
CA GLU A 232 -1.74 4.91 -4.07
C GLU A 232 -1.37 6.39 -4.09
N ALA A 233 -0.42 6.81 -3.25
CA ALA A 233 -0.08 8.21 -3.07
C ALA A 233 1.06 8.63 -4.00
N THR A 234 0.75 9.51 -4.96
CA THR A 234 1.69 10.01 -5.99
C THR A 234 2.95 10.65 -5.42
N LYS A 235 2.89 11.22 -4.21
CA LYS A 235 4.05 11.79 -3.51
C LYS A 235 5.19 10.79 -3.31
N PHE A 236 4.92 9.48 -3.31
CA PHE A 236 5.98 8.47 -3.15
C PHE A 236 6.78 8.21 -4.42
N LEU A 237 6.28 8.62 -5.59
CA LEU A 237 6.97 8.45 -6.87
C LEU A 237 8.27 9.27 -6.96
N GLN A 238 8.45 10.27 -6.09
CA GLN A 238 9.67 11.08 -6.04
C GLN A 238 10.81 10.42 -5.24
N PHE A 239 10.52 9.36 -4.47
CA PHE A 239 11.50 8.68 -3.63
C PHE A 239 12.03 7.43 -4.33
N ARG A 240 13.31 7.10 -4.08
CA ARG A 240 13.89 5.85 -4.59
C ARG A 240 13.36 4.63 -3.84
N PRO A 241 13.29 3.45 -4.48
CA PRO A 241 12.92 2.21 -3.80
C PRO A 241 13.75 1.95 -2.53
N SER A 242 15.05 2.23 -2.55
CA SER A 242 15.92 2.13 -1.38
C SER A 242 15.57 3.11 -0.25
N GLU A 243 15.14 4.33 -0.57
CA GLU A 243 14.74 5.35 0.41
C GLU A 243 13.40 4.99 1.05
N ILE A 244 12.46 4.49 0.24
CA ILE A 244 11.19 3.96 0.73
C ILE A 244 11.46 2.78 1.67
N ALA A 245 12.29 1.81 1.26
CA ALA A 245 12.62 0.66 2.08
C ALA A 245 13.24 1.06 3.43
N ALA A 246 14.22 1.96 3.43
CA ALA A 246 14.85 2.45 4.66
C ALA A 246 13.83 3.12 5.59
N ALA A 247 12.96 3.99 5.04
CA ALA A 247 11.92 4.66 5.82
C ALA A 247 10.90 3.66 6.39
N VAL A 248 10.46 2.68 5.59
CA VAL A 248 9.49 1.65 6.01
C VAL A 248 10.06 0.77 7.10
N VAL A 249 11.24 0.19 6.91
CA VAL A 249 11.86 -0.70 7.89
C VAL A 249 12.09 0.03 9.20
N LEU A 250 12.62 1.26 9.14
CA LEU A 250 12.86 2.04 10.35
C LEU A 250 11.55 2.45 11.04
N SER A 251 10.49 2.74 10.28
CA SER A 251 9.16 3.04 10.84
C SER A 251 8.56 1.83 11.53
N ALA A 252 8.57 0.67 10.89
CA ALA A 252 8.07 -0.58 11.47
C ALA A 252 8.89 -1.01 12.70
N ALA A 253 10.21 -0.75 12.69
CA ALA A 253 11.09 -1.00 13.82
C ALA A 253 10.79 -0.05 14.98
N ALA A 254 10.52 1.23 14.72
CA ALA A 254 10.12 2.19 15.74
C ALA A 254 8.72 1.90 16.33
N GLU A 255 7.84 1.21 15.59
CA GLU A 255 6.56 0.72 16.13
C GLU A 255 6.75 -0.51 17.02
N SER A 256 7.69 -1.40 16.67
CA SER A 256 7.92 -2.68 17.35
C SER A 256 8.87 -2.56 18.55
N TYR A 257 9.79 -1.61 18.51
CA TYR A 257 10.80 -1.35 19.53
C TYR A 257 10.66 0.07 20.06
N VAL A 258 11.14 0.32 21.28
CA VAL A 258 11.26 1.69 21.83
C VAL A 258 12.48 2.41 21.21
N ILE A 259 12.55 2.44 19.88
CA ILE A 259 13.59 3.12 19.11
C ILE A 259 13.03 4.45 18.61
N VAL A 260 13.79 5.53 18.79
CA VAL A 260 13.42 6.84 18.25
C VAL A 260 13.92 6.93 16.80
N PHE A 261 12.99 7.05 15.84
CA PHE A 261 13.28 7.08 14.40
C PHE A 261 14.46 8.02 14.07
N SER A 262 14.40 9.27 14.53
CA SER A 262 15.42 10.28 14.22
C SER A 262 16.81 9.93 14.73
N SER A 263 16.95 9.36 15.95
CA SER A 263 18.27 9.03 16.49
C SER A 263 18.85 7.79 15.81
N ALA A 264 18.02 6.78 15.54
CA ALA A 264 18.43 5.58 14.81
C ALA A 264 18.86 5.89 13.37
N LEU A 265 18.12 6.77 12.67
CA LEU A 265 18.49 7.22 11.32
C LEU A 265 19.85 7.95 11.30
N LEU A 266 20.09 8.81 12.29
CA LEU A 266 21.35 9.54 12.40
C LEU A 266 22.51 8.60 12.71
N ALA A 267 22.32 7.62 13.59
CA ALA A 267 23.34 6.65 13.98
C ALA A 267 23.67 5.64 12.88
N ALA A 268 22.68 5.25 12.05
CA ALA A 268 22.87 4.24 11.04
C ALA A 268 23.83 4.67 9.92
N ASN A 269 24.73 3.77 9.53
CA ASN A 269 25.58 3.94 8.35
C ASN A 269 24.89 3.32 7.14
N ILE A 270 24.15 4.14 6.40
CA ILE A 270 23.34 3.72 5.24
C ILE A 270 23.75 4.50 3.98
N PRO A 271 23.79 3.86 2.80
CA PRO A 271 24.20 4.48 1.54
C PRO A 271 23.09 5.28 0.85
N VAL A 272 22.06 5.71 1.59
CA VAL A 272 20.93 6.49 1.10
C VAL A 272 20.86 7.86 1.76
N SER A 273 20.21 8.83 1.10
CA SER A 273 20.04 10.17 1.65
C SER A 273 19.15 10.14 2.90
N LYS A 274 19.75 10.39 4.07
CA LYS A 274 19.03 10.47 5.35
C LYS A 274 17.93 11.54 5.32
N GLU A 275 18.13 12.61 4.56
CA GLU A 275 17.11 13.64 4.36
C GLU A 275 15.90 13.12 3.58
N ASN A 276 16.13 12.39 2.47
CA ASN A 276 15.06 11.77 1.70
C ASN A 276 14.31 10.72 2.53
N VAL A 277 15.02 9.91 3.32
CA VAL A 277 14.41 8.92 4.23
C VAL A 277 13.50 9.60 5.26
N LYS A 278 13.95 10.72 5.84
CA LYS A 278 13.11 11.51 6.76
C LYS A 278 11.88 12.07 6.06
N ARG A 279 12.03 12.68 4.88
CA ARG A 279 10.89 13.19 4.08
C ARG A 279 9.91 12.08 3.69
N CYS A 280 10.42 10.89 3.37
CA CYS A 280 9.58 9.72 3.07
C CYS A 280 8.81 9.27 4.31
N HIS A 281 9.42 9.26 5.50
CA HIS A 281 8.73 8.95 6.75
C HIS A 281 7.63 9.96 7.10
N GLU A 282 7.90 11.25 6.93
CA GLU A 282 6.88 12.31 7.08
C GLU A 282 5.72 12.08 6.12
N ALA A 283 6.00 11.74 4.86
CA ALA A 283 4.97 11.37 3.89
C ALA A 283 4.15 10.14 4.31
N LEU A 284 4.79 9.09 4.86
CA LEU A 284 4.11 7.90 5.40
C LEU A 284 3.15 8.25 6.55
N GLN A 285 3.54 9.18 7.41
CA GLN A 285 2.69 9.67 8.50
C GLN A 285 1.52 10.53 7.99
N GLU A 286 1.74 11.35 6.96
CA GLU A 286 0.69 12.17 6.36
C GLU A 286 -0.42 11.34 5.73
N VAL A 287 -0.08 10.23 5.08
CA VAL A 287 -1.06 9.33 4.46
C VAL A 287 -1.61 8.28 5.42
N GLY A 288 -1.22 8.33 6.70
CA GLY A 288 -1.74 7.43 7.74
C GLY A 288 -1.20 6.00 7.67
N LEU A 289 -0.12 5.76 6.92
CA LEU A 289 0.50 4.43 6.83
C LEU A 289 1.33 4.09 8.07
N VAL A 290 1.78 5.09 8.83
CA VAL A 290 2.57 4.96 10.07
C VAL A 290 2.01 5.91 11.12
N LYS A 291 2.10 5.52 12.40
CA LYS A 291 1.67 6.38 13.52
C LYS A 291 2.46 7.69 13.56
N LYS A 292 1.77 8.81 13.75
CA LYS A 292 2.42 10.07 14.14
C LYS A 292 2.95 9.90 15.55
N THR A 293 4.27 9.95 15.72
CA THR A 293 4.87 10.15 17.02
C THR A 293 4.56 11.57 17.45
N ASP A 294 3.54 11.74 18.28
CA ASP A 294 3.28 13.00 18.96
C ASP A 294 4.45 13.29 19.91
N TYR A 295 5.48 13.96 19.40
CA TYR A 295 6.40 14.70 20.24
C TYR A 295 5.67 15.96 20.75
N SER A 296 4.58 15.77 21.49
CA SER A 296 4.21 16.76 22.48
C SER A 296 5.36 16.77 23.47
N VAL A 297 6.12 17.86 23.43
CA VAL A 297 7.14 18.21 24.41
C VAL A 297 6.61 17.81 25.79
N MET A 298 7.18 16.75 26.38
CA MET A 298 7.09 16.54 27.82
C MET A 298 7.86 17.68 28.45
N SER A 299 7.23 18.84 28.56
CA SER A 299 7.65 19.89 29.46
C SER A 299 7.52 19.31 30.87
N PRO A 300 8.61 19.14 31.63
CA PRO A 300 8.51 18.75 33.03
C PRO A 300 8.10 19.99 33.81
N SER A 301 6.81 20.35 33.78
CA SER A 301 6.24 21.42 34.58
C SER A 301 4.73 21.30 34.65
N ARG A 302 4.27 20.45 35.56
CA ARG A 302 3.05 20.66 36.37
C ARG A 302 3.19 19.82 37.65
N VAL A 303 4.17 20.20 38.46
CA VAL A 303 3.94 20.20 39.90
C VAL A 303 2.80 21.18 40.10
N LEU A 304 1.62 20.70 40.52
CA LEU A 304 0.69 21.41 41.39
C LEU A 304 -0.41 20.44 41.87
N ASP A 305 -0.40 20.29 43.20
CA ASP A 305 -1.39 19.80 44.16
C ASP A 305 -2.13 18.48 43.95
N ALA A 306 -1.66 17.50 44.71
CA ALA A 306 -2.47 16.44 45.26
C ALA A 306 -3.61 17.02 46.11
N SER A 307 -4.83 16.96 45.59
CA SER A 307 -6.03 17.05 46.41
C SER A 307 -6.12 15.78 47.28
N CYS A 308 -5.69 15.94 48.53
CA CYS A 308 -5.98 15.06 49.66
C CYS A 308 -7.47 14.65 49.68
N PHE A 309 -7.77 13.40 49.30
CA PHE A 309 -9.01 12.75 49.73
C PHE A 309 -8.87 12.40 51.22
N SER A 310 -9.25 13.35 52.07
CA SER A 310 -9.43 13.13 53.50
C SER A 310 -10.73 12.35 53.72
N PHE A 311 -10.62 11.04 53.95
CA PHE A 311 -11.67 10.28 54.61
C PHE A 311 -11.66 10.66 56.10
N LYS A 312 -12.61 11.49 56.51
CA LYS A 312 -12.91 11.70 57.94
C LYS A 312 -13.84 10.60 58.42
N THR A 313 -13.28 9.63 59.12
CA THR A 313 -13.97 8.86 60.16
C THR A 313 -14.19 9.76 61.36
N ASP A 314 -15.43 9.93 61.80
CA ASP A 314 -15.74 10.34 63.16
C ASP A 314 -16.94 9.53 63.67
N ASP A 315 -16.61 8.47 64.44
CA ASP A 315 -17.46 7.92 65.47
C ASP A 315 -17.58 8.94 66.61
N LYS A 316 -18.78 9.09 67.21
CA LYS A 316 -19.03 9.12 68.67
C LYS A 316 -20.52 9.36 69.02
N PRO A 317 -20.97 9.03 70.26
CA PRO A 317 -22.24 8.34 70.47
C PRO A 317 -23.31 9.13 71.26
N ILE A 318 -24.54 8.59 71.17
CA ILE A 318 -25.63 8.46 72.17
C ILE A 318 -25.86 9.59 73.18
N ALA A 319 -27.04 10.23 73.11
CA ALA A 319 -28.10 10.21 74.16
C ALA A 319 -29.06 11.41 74.04
N GLY A 320 -30.36 11.17 74.26
CA GLY A 320 -31.16 12.01 75.17
C GLY A 320 -31.97 13.18 74.59
N SER A 321 -33.23 12.88 74.26
CA SER A 321 -34.47 13.63 74.55
C SER A 321 -34.63 15.14 74.29
N SER A 322 -35.76 15.40 73.60
CA SER A 322 -36.87 16.31 73.98
C SER A 322 -36.79 17.83 73.81
N GLN A 323 -37.90 18.35 73.24
CA GLN A 323 -38.46 19.70 73.31
C GLN A 323 -37.65 20.80 72.60
N GLY A 324 -38.22 21.76 71.89
CA GLY A 324 -39.61 22.12 71.66
C GLY A 324 -39.65 23.52 71.04
N ASN A 325 -40.77 23.79 70.36
CA ASN A 325 -41.38 25.11 70.16
C ASN A 325 -40.64 26.23 69.40
N ASN A 326 -41.32 26.62 68.31
CA ASN A 326 -42.02 27.91 68.14
C ASN A 326 -41.47 28.91 67.12
N ASN A 327 -42.39 29.19 66.18
CA ASN A 327 -42.81 30.53 65.74
C ASN A 327 -41.84 31.28 64.82
N ASN A 328 -42.27 31.99 63.77
CA ASN A 328 -43.59 32.30 63.24
C ASN A 328 -43.42 33.07 61.93
N ASN A 329 -44.53 33.17 61.18
CA ASN A 329 -44.92 34.23 60.25
C ASN A 329 -44.32 34.19 58.83
N ASN A 330 -45.15 33.78 57.85
CA ASN A 330 -46.08 34.61 57.05
C ASN A 330 -45.32 35.34 55.92
N TYR A 331 -45.65 35.21 54.64
CA TYR A 331 -46.99 35.23 54.04
C TYR A 331 -47.11 34.37 52.77
N ASN A 332 -48.31 33.79 52.63
CA ASN A 332 -48.96 33.30 51.41
C ASN A 332 -48.87 34.33 50.26
N GLN A 333 -48.94 34.00 48.97
CA GLN A 333 -50.03 33.33 48.24
C GLN A 333 -49.51 33.06 46.80
N ALA A 334 -49.63 31.84 46.26
CA ALA A 334 -50.69 31.43 45.30
C ALA A 334 -50.56 32.06 43.90
N TYR A 335 -50.74 31.39 42.76
CA TYR A 335 -51.07 30.01 42.38
C TYR A 335 -50.75 29.93 40.85
N ALA A 336 -50.61 28.70 40.35
CA ALA A 336 -50.15 28.35 39.00
C ALA A 336 -51.24 28.48 37.88
N PRO A 337 -51.18 27.68 36.78
CA PRO A 337 -50.92 28.01 35.36
C PRO A 337 -52.25 27.95 34.53
N PRO A 338 -52.42 27.41 33.28
CA PRO A 338 -51.58 27.17 32.09
C PRO A 338 -52.24 27.58 30.73
N ASN A 339 -51.53 27.33 29.61
CA ASN A 339 -52.02 26.95 28.25
C ASN A 339 -52.92 27.88 27.39
N LYS A 340 -52.50 28.12 26.12
CA LYS A 340 -53.08 27.60 24.84
C LYS A 340 -52.70 28.45 23.62
N ARG A 341 -52.35 27.76 22.50
CA ARG A 341 -52.75 27.89 21.06
C ARG A 341 -53.07 29.32 20.52
N THR A 342 -52.79 29.71 19.27
CA THR A 342 -53.19 29.10 17.98
C THR A 342 -52.74 29.99 16.78
N ARG A 343 -52.60 29.38 15.58
CA ARG A 343 -52.93 29.84 14.19
C ARG A 343 -52.16 31.02 13.56
N LEU A 344 -51.52 30.84 12.37
CA LEU A 344 -52.00 30.71 10.97
C LEU A 344 -52.28 32.06 10.30
N ASP A 345 -51.84 32.17 9.04
CA ASP A 345 -52.25 33.05 7.92
C ASP A 345 -50.98 33.42 7.11
N ILE A 346 -50.84 33.28 5.79
CA ILE A 346 -51.72 33.01 4.63
C ILE A 346 -50.91 32.25 3.57
#